data_AF-A0A8S0TIK0-F1
#
_entry.id   AF-A0A8S0TIK0-F1
#
_cell.length_a   1.000
_cell.length_b   1.000
_cell.length_c   1.000
_cell.angle_alpha   90.00
_cell.angle_beta   90.00
_cell.angle_gamma   90.00
#
_symmetry.space_group_name_H-M   'P 1'
#
loop_
_entity.id
_entity.type
_entity.pdbx_description
1 polymer ?
#
loop_
_entity_poly.entity_id
_entity_poly.type
_entity_poly.pdbx_seq_one_letter_code
_entity_poly.pdbx_strand_id
1 'polypeptide(L)'
;MALVKITHSIFNVNCVNGNKPRSKKLVSKIASFQKFIQHDFDARYHGTSNFPVSAMHRIEILDIRILNADRHAGNLLVRKLDGVERFGQVELIPIGHGLCLPESLEDAYFE
;
A
#
# COMPACT_ATOMS: atom_id res chain seq x y z
N MET A 1 -8.40 4.77 1.28
CA MET A 1 -7.45 5.90 1.35
C MET A 1 -8.24 7.20 1.28
N ALA A 2 -7.70 8.29 1.83
CA ALA A 2 -8.30 9.62 1.72
C ALA A 2 -7.26 10.63 1.21
N LEU A 3 -7.69 11.61 0.41
CA LEU A 3 -6.86 12.74 0.05
C LEU A 3 -6.81 13.72 1.23
N VAL A 4 -5.61 14.04 1.72
CA VAL A 4 -5.42 14.93 2.87
C VAL A 4 -4.46 16.05 2.56
N LYS A 5 -4.59 17.16 3.29
CA LYS A 5 -3.57 18.19 3.38
C LYS A 5 -2.95 18.13 4.78
N ILE A 6 -1.66 17.84 4.87
CA ILE A 6 -0.96 17.58 6.13
C ILE A 6 0.34 18.38 6.23
N THR A 7 0.70 18.79 7.44
CA THR A 7 1.91 19.57 7.73
C THR A 7 2.70 18.85 8.82
N HIS A 8 3.97 18.53 8.56
CA HIS A 8 4.84 17.93 9.57
C HIS A 8 6.31 18.31 9.31
N SER A 9 7.11 18.46 10.37
CA SER A 9 8.51 18.89 10.29
C SER A 9 9.44 17.85 9.64
N ILE A 10 9.06 16.57 9.70
CA ILE A 10 9.83 15.45 9.13
C ILE A 10 9.73 15.39 7.60
N PHE A 11 8.73 16.03 7.00
CA PHE A 11 8.53 15.92 5.56
C PHE A 11 9.65 16.61 4.81
N ASN A 12 10.16 15.94 3.77
CA ASN A 12 11.14 16.56 2.88
C ASN A 12 10.54 17.78 2.19
N VAL A 13 11.18 18.95 2.33
CA VAL A 13 10.79 20.17 1.64
C VAL A 13 11.96 20.56 0.75
N ASN A 14 11.78 20.45 -0.57
CA ASN A 14 12.77 20.93 -1.53
C ASN A 14 12.83 22.46 -1.42
N CYS A 15 13.85 22.99 -0.75
CA CYS A 15 14.11 24.41 -0.72
C CYS A 15 14.64 24.86 -2.08
N VAL A 16 13.82 25.56 -2.85
CA VAL A 16 14.16 26.02 -4.22
C VAL A 16 15.21 27.16 -4.24
N ASN A 17 15.72 27.61 -3.08
CA ASN A 17 16.68 28.73 -2.99
C ASN A 17 17.82 28.39 -2.02
N GLY A 18 19.00 28.06 -2.57
CA GLY A 18 20.17 27.58 -1.84
C GLY A 18 20.86 28.56 -0.87
N ASN A 19 20.41 29.81 -0.76
CA ASN A 19 21.15 30.87 -0.04
C ASN A 19 20.35 31.62 1.05
N LYS A 20 19.18 31.12 1.49
CA LYS A 20 18.46 31.75 2.61
C LYS A 20 18.55 30.88 3.87
N PRO A 21 18.79 31.46 5.06
CA PRO A 21 18.73 30.72 6.31
C PRO A 21 17.38 30.03 6.40
N ARG A 22 17.41 28.75 6.81
CA ARG A 22 16.27 27.83 6.86
C ARG A 22 15.23 28.41 7.83
N SER A 23 14.36 29.32 7.36
CA SER A 23 13.15 29.62 8.11
C SER A 23 12.40 28.30 8.20
N LYS A 24 12.12 27.82 9.42
CA LYS A 24 11.39 26.58 9.67
C LYS A 24 9.92 26.75 9.27
N LYS A 25 9.65 27.27 8.07
CA LYS A 25 8.29 27.40 7.55
C LYS A 25 7.81 25.99 7.25
N LEU A 26 6.98 25.47 8.13
CA LEU A 26 6.33 24.20 7.93
C LEU A 26 5.46 24.31 6.66
N VAL A 27 5.74 23.45 5.68
CA VAL A 27 5.01 23.41 4.41
C VAL A 27 3.97 22.30 4.48
N SER A 28 2.73 22.62 4.12
CA SER A 28 1.69 21.61 3.95
C SER A 28 1.86 20.85 2.64
N LYS A 29 1.59 19.55 2.65
CA LYS A 29 1.58 18.68 1.47
C LYS A 29 0.20 18.08 1.27
N ILE A 30 -0.18 17.91 0.01
CA ILE A 30 -1.33 17.09 -0.38
C ILE A 30 -0.81 15.67 -0.60
N ALA A 31 -1.48 14.68 -0.01
CA ALA A 31 -1.06 13.29 -0.09
C ALA A 31 -2.23 12.33 0.10
N SER A 32 -2.03 11.07 -0.27
CA SER A 32 -2.91 9.99 0.15
C SER A 32 -2.60 9.57 1.59
N PHE A 33 -3.61 9.50 2.44
CA PHE A 33 -3.50 8.97 3.80
C PHE A 33 -4.25 7.65 3.90
N GLN A 34 -3.54 6.61 4.30
CA GLN A 34 -4.09 5.28 4.51
C GLN A 34 -4.12 4.98 6.00
N LYS A 35 -5.25 4.43 6.48
CA LYS A 35 -5.35 3.93 7.85
C LYS A 35 -4.34 2.80 8.04
N PHE A 36 -3.51 2.91 9.06
CA PHE A 36 -2.65 1.82 9.48
C PHE A 36 -3.50 0.67 10.05
N ILE A 37 -3.22 -0.54 9.58
CA ILE A 37 -3.84 -1.77 10.07
C ILE A 37 -2.73 -2.62 10.68
N GLN A 38 -2.88 -2.98 11.95
CA GLN A 38 -1.97 -3.90 12.61
C GLN A 38 -2.03 -5.27 11.92
N HIS A 39 -0.86 -5.83 11.65
CA HIS A 39 -0.62 -7.07 10.92
C HIS A 39 0.65 -7.71 11.47
N ASP A 40 0.90 -8.97 11.10
CA ASP A 40 2.02 -9.76 11.63
C ASP A 40 3.21 -9.81 10.64
N PHE A 41 2.91 -9.96 9.35
CA PHE A 41 3.90 -10.03 8.28
C PHE A 41 3.26 -9.76 6.91
N ASP A 42 4.06 -9.72 5.86
CA ASP A 42 3.58 -9.75 4.48
C ASP A 42 3.51 -11.18 3.91
N ALA A 43 2.84 -11.35 2.78
CA ALA A 43 2.56 -12.64 2.17
C ALA A 43 3.79 -13.36 1.61
N ARG A 44 4.99 -12.76 1.56
CA ARG A 44 6.20 -13.43 1.04
C ARG A 44 6.61 -14.65 1.87
N TYR A 45 6.31 -14.62 3.16
CA TYR A 45 6.69 -15.67 4.11
C TYR A 45 5.53 -16.63 4.41
N HIS A 46 4.41 -16.51 3.69
CA HIS A 46 3.22 -17.30 3.94
C HIS A 46 2.82 -18.08 2.69
N GLY A 47 2.73 -19.40 2.80
CA GLY A 47 2.30 -20.24 1.68
C GLY A 47 0.89 -19.86 1.22
N THR A 48 0.72 -19.65 -0.09
CA THR A 48 -0.54 -19.19 -0.68
C THR A 48 -1.72 -20.12 -0.43
N SER A 49 -1.45 -21.41 -0.22
CA SER A 49 -2.43 -22.44 0.15
C SER A 49 -3.16 -22.17 1.48
N ASN A 50 -2.61 -21.30 2.33
CA ASN A 50 -3.21 -20.94 3.62
C ASN A 50 -4.16 -19.73 3.52
N PHE A 51 -4.24 -19.08 2.37
CA PHE A 51 -5.05 -17.88 2.20
C PHE A 51 -6.54 -18.21 2.01
N PRO A 52 -7.45 -17.47 2.67
CA PRO A 52 -8.88 -17.61 2.39
C PRO A 52 -9.17 -17.25 0.93
N VAL A 53 -9.67 -18.22 0.16
CA VAL A 53 -10.02 -18.05 -1.26
C VAL A 53 -10.93 -16.85 -1.48
N SER A 54 -11.92 -16.65 -0.60
CA SER A 54 -12.84 -15.51 -0.68
C SER A 54 -12.16 -14.16 -0.51
N ALA A 55 -11.11 -14.08 0.32
CA ALA A 55 -10.34 -12.85 0.48
C ALA A 55 -9.49 -12.58 -0.76
N MET A 56 -8.85 -13.61 -1.32
CA MET A 56 -8.07 -13.50 -2.55
C MET A 56 -8.92 -13.03 -3.73
N HIS A 57 -10.09 -13.64 -3.96
CA HIS A 57 -10.99 -13.20 -5.03
C HIS A 57 -11.41 -11.73 -4.89
N ARG A 58 -11.67 -11.23 -3.66
CA ARG A 58 -12.00 -9.81 -3.46
C ARG A 58 -10.85 -8.88 -3.84
N ILE A 59 -9.61 -9.28 -3.56
CA ILE A 59 -8.41 -8.50 -3.88
C ILE A 59 -8.19 -8.51 -5.39
N GLU A 60 -8.27 -9.68 -6.03
CA GLU A 60 -8.11 -9.83 -7.48
C GLU A 60 -9.19 -9.05 -8.26
N ILE A 61 -10.45 -9.13 -7.84
CA ILE A 61 -11.53 -8.35 -8.47
C ILE A 61 -11.25 -6.85 -8.39
N LEU A 62 -10.73 -6.37 -7.25
CA LEU A 62 -10.34 -4.98 -7.12
C LEU A 62 -9.16 -4.64 -8.04
N ASP A 63 -8.09 -5.43 -8.00
CA ASP A 63 -6.87 -5.21 -8.77
C ASP A 63 -7.15 -5.19 -10.28
N ILE A 64 -8.00 -6.09 -10.79
CA ILE A 64 -8.44 -6.09 -12.19
C ILE A 64 -9.21 -4.80 -12.51
N ARG A 65 -10.17 -4.40 -11.65
CA ARG A 65 -11.01 -3.21 -11.90
C ARG A 65 -10.23 -1.90 -11.92
N ILE A 66 -9.18 -1.82 -11.11
CA ILE A 66 -8.33 -0.61 -11.03
C ILE A 66 -7.05 -0.74 -11.86
N LEU A 67 -6.88 -1.84 -12.60
CA LEU A 67 -5.68 -2.14 -13.37
C LEU A 67 -4.40 -1.94 -12.54
N ASN A 68 -4.35 -2.61 -11.38
CA ASN A 68 -3.19 -2.53 -10.50
C ASN A 68 -1.98 -3.20 -11.15
N ALA A 69 -0.97 -2.41 -11.52
CA ALA A 69 0.22 -2.88 -12.22
C ALA A 69 1.34 -3.36 -11.29
N ASP A 70 1.17 -3.20 -9.96
CA ASP A 70 2.21 -3.49 -8.97
C ASP A 70 1.68 -4.36 -7.81
N ARG A 71 0.75 -5.29 -8.10
CA ARG A 71 0.36 -6.29 -7.10
C ARG A 71 1.43 -7.37 -7.00
N HIS A 72 2.10 -7.42 -5.86
CA HIS A 72 3.01 -8.50 -5.49
C HIS A 72 2.80 -8.95 -4.02
N ALA A 73 3.43 -10.05 -3.61
CA ALA A 73 3.26 -10.62 -2.26
C ALA A 73 3.69 -9.67 -1.12
N GLY A 74 4.61 -8.74 -1.38
CA GLY A 74 5.00 -7.69 -0.43
C GLY A 74 3.91 -6.63 -0.20
N ASN A 75 2.96 -6.49 -1.14
CA ASN A 75 1.83 -5.57 -1.04
C ASN A 75 0.59 -6.22 -0.38
N LEU A 76 0.73 -7.44 0.13
CA LEU A 76 -0.33 -8.20 0.80
C LEU A 76 0.08 -8.44 2.25
N LEU A 77 -0.53 -7.71 3.17
CA LEU A 77 -0.28 -7.91 4.59
C LEU A 77 -1.16 -9.04 5.13
N VAL A 78 -0.62 -9.81 6.05
CA VAL A 78 -1.27 -10.95 6.69
C VAL A 78 -1.40 -10.66 8.18
N ARG A 79 -2.61 -10.81 8.70
CA ARG A 79 -2.90 -10.80 10.14
C ARG A 79 -3.44 -12.17 10.55
N LYS A 80 -2.84 -12.79 11.57
CA LYS A 80 -3.34 -14.04 12.16
C LYS A 80 -4.62 -13.77 12.94
N LEU A 81 -5.62 -14.63 12.74
CA LEU A 81 -6.81 -14.67 13.59
C LEU A 81 -6.57 -15.73 14.67
N ASP A 82 -6.93 -15.42 15.91
CA ASP A 82 -6.93 -16.35 17.06
C ASP A 82 -5.57 -16.90 17.54
N GLY A 83 -4.44 -16.38 17.06
CA GLY A 83 -3.10 -16.74 17.57
C GLY A 83 -2.65 -18.18 17.31
N VAL A 84 -3.49 -18.99 16.65
CA VAL A 84 -3.21 -20.38 16.27
C VAL A 84 -3.09 -20.44 14.75
N GLU A 85 -2.00 -20.99 14.24
CA GLU A 85 -1.83 -21.20 12.79
C GLU A 85 -2.72 -22.34 12.32
N ARG A 86 -3.93 -22.00 11.87
CA ARG A 86 -4.80 -22.91 11.13
C ARG A 86 -5.00 -22.39 9.72
N PHE A 87 -5.12 -23.32 8.77
CA PHE A 87 -5.40 -23.01 7.37
C PHE A 87 -6.61 -22.07 7.24
N GLY A 88 -6.46 -20.99 6.48
CA GLY A 88 -7.55 -20.05 6.21
C GLY A 88 -7.97 -19.16 7.39
N GLN A 89 -7.28 -19.19 8.53
CA GLN A 89 -7.55 -18.30 9.67
C GLN A 89 -6.63 -17.07 9.68
N VAL A 90 -6.53 -16.41 8.52
CA VAL A 90 -5.80 -15.15 8.38
C VAL A 90 -6.67 -14.12 7.70
N GLU A 91 -6.42 -12.86 8.02
CA GLU A 91 -6.96 -11.73 7.29
C GLU A 91 -5.90 -11.15 6.36
N LEU A 92 -6.33 -10.84 5.13
CA LEU A 92 -5.48 -10.30 4.09
C LEU A 92 -5.83 -8.83 3.87
N ILE A 93 -4.82 -7.98 3.93
CA ILE A 93 -4.97 -6.53 3.84
C ILE A 93 -4.12 -6.05 2.66
N PRO A 94 -4.74 -5.75 1.50
CA PRO A 94 -4.02 -5.21 0.36
C PRO A 94 -3.56 -3.78 0.65
N ILE A 95 -2.30 -3.49 0.37
CA ILE A 95 -1.69 -2.15 0.40
C ILE A 95 -1.06 -1.84 -0.96
N GLY A 96 -0.44 -0.66 -1.10
CA GLY A 96 0.41 -0.35 -2.26
C GLY A 96 -0.33 0.01 -3.56
N HIS A 97 -1.52 0.62 -3.50
CA HIS A 97 -2.30 0.98 -4.70
C HIS A 97 -1.82 2.26 -5.42
N GLY A 98 -0.51 2.55 -5.37
CA GLY A 98 0.06 3.77 -5.95
C GLY A 98 0.24 3.71 -7.47
N LEU A 99 0.31 2.50 -8.04
CA LEU A 99 0.47 2.23 -9.46
C LEU A 99 -0.79 1.55 -10.02
N CYS A 100 -1.93 2.21 -9.85
CA CYS A 100 -3.23 1.79 -10.37
C CYS A 100 -3.81 2.90 -11.23
N LEU A 101 -4.83 2.59 -12.04
CA LEU A 101 -5.54 3.52 -12.92
C LEU A 101 -4.60 4.21 -13.94
N PRO A 102 -3.91 3.43 -14.80
CA PRO A 102 -3.05 4.00 -15.83
C PRO A 102 -3.88 4.83 -16.82
N GLU A 103 -3.24 5.85 -17.40
CA GLU A 103 -3.86 6.70 -18.43
C GLU A 103 -4.08 5.94 -19.75
N SER A 104 -3.18 5.01 -20.07
CA SER A 104 -3.22 4.16 -21.25
C SER A 104 -2.81 2.72 -20.93
N LEU A 105 -3.22 1.78 -21.79
CA LEU A 105 -2.73 0.41 -21.73
C LEU A 105 -1.42 0.30 -22.51
N GLU A 106 -0.42 -0.30 -21.88
CA GLU A 106 0.88 -0.63 -22.46
C GLU A 106 1.10 -2.15 -22.40
N ASP A 107 2.06 -2.64 -23.19
CA ASP A 107 2.41 -4.06 -23.17
C ASP A 107 2.96 -4.45 -21.80
N ALA A 108 2.53 -5.61 -21.30
CA ALA A 108 2.97 -6.11 -20.01
C ALA A 108 4.48 -6.44 -20.05
N TYR A 109 5.25 -5.81 -19.17
CA TYR A 109 6.65 -6.13 -18.93
C TYR A 109 6.74 -7.11 -17.75
N PHE A 110 7.38 -8.26 -17.96
CA PHE A 110 7.62 -9.27 -16.93
C PHE A 110 9.13 -9.41 -16.72
N GLU A 111 9.59 -9.32 -15.46
CA GLU A 111 10.98 -9.59 -15.03
C GLU A 111 11.28 -11.09 -14.89
#